data_AF-A0A9D0NZ04-F1
#
_entry.id   AF-A0A9D0NZ04-F1
#
_cell.length_a   1.000
_cell.length_b   1.000
_cell.length_c   1.000
_cell.angle_alpha   90.00
_cell.angle_beta   90.00
_cell.angle_gamma   90.00
#
_symmetry.space_group_name_H-M   'P 1'
#
loop_
_entity.id
_entity.type
_entity.pdbx_description
1 polymer ?
#
loop_
_entity_poly.entity_id
_entity_poly.type
_entity_poly.pdbx_seq_one_letter_code
_entity_poly.pdbx_strand_id
1 'polypeptide(L)'
;MKKILCARDYSLLILMLIFVFAEHSSAHAADRIAVIPLLGGAVGNAQVSDVVKGRTFSSKAAGKGAVGTLVLPPCAQTFTNSIGMTFNLLPAGGFTMGSPDDEPGGPYSDETQHTVLLHSFYMQTTEVTQKQWQDIIGNNPASHNIGGEYPIESVNWFEATYFANVLSQNEGRSICYELTGCSPIPGNGMRCTGVTILSTCTGYRLPTEAQWEYAARATTTTPWAYAYHYDTSADPGQVVTGGFNSNLDAMGWYQFNNATSYVPGTKPVAKKQANKWGLFDMHGNVWEWCQDWYGDYPSGGNIVRDPQGPETGVSRVARGGHWNATAKYARSAVRDERSPPGIASATRGFRLVLPASQ
;
A
#
# COMPACT_ATOMS: atom_id res chain seq x y z
N MET A 1 15.79 -0.28 18.92
CA MET A 1 14.57 -0.59 18.12
C MET A 1 13.35 -0.08 18.87
N LYS A 2 12.74 1.02 18.45
CA LYS A 2 11.46 1.49 19.02
C LYS A 2 10.34 0.75 18.28
N LYS A 3 9.66 -0.20 18.95
CA LYS A 3 8.44 -0.81 18.42
C LYS A 3 7.32 0.23 18.48
N ILE A 4 6.71 0.52 17.34
CA ILE A 4 5.45 1.27 17.28
C ILE A 4 4.37 0.29 17.73
N LEU A 5 3.90 0.41 18.97
CA LEU A 5 2.83 -0.43 19.53
C LEU A 5 1.48 0.10 19.04
N CYS A 6 0.63 -0.79 18.54
CA CYS A 6 -0.71 -0.47 18.06
C CYS A 6 -1.77 -0.84 19.11
N ALA A 7 -2.94 -0.19 19.07
CA ALA A 7 -3.99 -0.29 20.09
C ALA A 7 -4.59 -1.70 20.32
N ARG A 8 -4.21 -2.71 19.53
CA ARG A 8 -4.61 -4.11 19.75
C ARG A 8 -3.70 -4.88 20.73
N ASP A 9 -2.51 -4.37 21.06
CA ASP A 9 -1.55 -5.07 21.93
C ASP A 9 -1.85 -4.94 23.44
N TYR A 10 -2.94 -4.26 23.82
CA TYR A 10 -3.30 -4.05 25.22
C TYR A 10 -3.88 -5.29 25.93
N SER A 11 -4.23 -6.36 25.21
CA SER A 11 -4.75 -7.58 25.84
C SER A 11 -3.67 -8.54 26.35
N LEU A 12 -2.41 -8.40 25.91
CA LEU A 12 -1.30 -9.24 26.38
C LEU A 12 -0.24 -8.48 27.20
N LEU A 13 -0.17 -7.14 27.13
CA LEU A 13 0.80 -6.37 27.91
C LEU A 13 0.43 -6.18 29.39
N ILE A 14 -0.78 -6.53 29.81
CA ILE A 14 -1.23 -6.38 31.21
C ILE A 14 -0.61 -7.44 32.14
N LEU A 15 0.04 -8.49 31.61
CA LEU A 15 0.61 -9.57 32.44
C LEU A 15 2.14 -9.54 32.61
N MET A 16 2.89 -8.59 32.03
CA MET A 16 4.37 -8.69 31.96
C MET A 16 5.15 -7.41 32.31
N LEU A 17 4.69 -6.62 33.28
CA LEU A 17 5.49 -5.56 33.90
C LEU A 17 5.45 -5.67 35.44
N ILE A 18 6.02 -6.76 35.95
CA ILE A 18 6.51 -6.86 37.34
C ILE A 18 7.97 -7.31 37.25
N PHE A 19 8.91 -6.36 37.16
CA PHE A 19 10.32 -6.62 37.46
C PHE A 19 10.63 -6.01 38.82
N VAL A 20 10.80 -6.90 39.80
CA VAL A 20 11.26 -6.62 41.17
C VAL A 20 12.76 -6.35 41.12
N PHE A 21 13.21 -5.18 41.55
CA PHE A 21 14.57 -5.01 42.06
C PHE A 21 14.48 -5.03 43.59
N ALA A 22 14.98 -6.11 44.19
CA ALA A 22 15.18 -6.22 45.63
C ALA A 22 16.69 -6.18 45.90
N GLU A 23 17.17 -5.08 46.48
CA GLU A 23 18.45 -5.06 47.20
C GLU A 23 18.19 -4.79 48.68
N HIS A 24 18.85 -5.59 49.52
CA HIS A 24 18.67 -5.67 50.96
C HIS A 24 19.10 -4.40 51.71
N SER A 25 18.23 -3.86 52.59
CA SER A 25 18.60 -3.61 54.00
C SER A 25 17.36 -3.36 54.90
N SER A 26 17.32 -4.12 55.99
CA SER A 26 16.69 -3.91 57.32
C SER A 26 15.37 -3.14 57.51
N ALA A 27 14.40 -3.88 58.07
CA ALA A 27 13.47 -3.53 59.16
C ALA A 27 12.35 -2.49 58.93
N HIS A 28 11.11 -3.03 58.92
CA HIS A 28 9.82 -2.38 59.20
C HIS A 28 9.45 -1.10 58.44
N ALA A 29 8.79 -1.23 57.29
CA ALA A 29 7.79 -0.27 56.83
C ALA A 29 6.81 -0.92 55.84
N ALA A 30 5.50 -0.70 56.05
CA ALA A 30 4.43 -1.18 55.19
C ALA A 30 4.58 -0.67 53.75
N ASP A 31 4.28 -1.54 52.78
CA ASP A 31 4.26 -1.25 51.34
C ASP A 31 3.48 0.03 51.03
N ARG A 32 4.20 1.09 50.67
CA ARG A 32 3.65 2.29 50.03
C ARG A 32 4.24 2.39 48.64
N ILE A 33 3.41 2.15 47.63
CA ILE A 33 3.72 2.45 46.24
C ILE A 33 3.71 3.97 46.09
N ALA A 34 4.89 4.58 45.96
CA ALA A 34 5.01 6.00 45.65
C ALA A 34 5.03 6.16 44.12
N VAL A 35 3.96 6.74 43.56
CA VAL A 35 3.96 7.27 42.20
C VAL A 35 4.57 8.67 42.28
N ILE A 36 5.79 8.84 41.76
CA ILE A 36 6.41 10.17 41.64
C ILE A 36 5.94 10.78 40.32
N PRO A 37 5.19 11.90 40.30
CA PRO A 37 4.91 12.61 39.07
C PRO A 37 6.06 13.59 38.79
N LEU A 38 6.60 13.54 37.57
CA LEU A 38 7.28 14.71 37.01
C LEU A 38 6.20 15.76 36.77
N LEU A 39 6.28 16.84 37.55
CA LEU A 39 5.36 17.99 37.69
C LEU A 39 4.24 17.77 38.73
N GLY A 40 4.32 18.58 39.79
CA GLY A 40 3.59 18.43 41.04
C GLY A 40 2.09 18.68 40.95
N GLY A 41 1.33 17.81 41.62
CA GLY A 41 -0.10 17.94 41.87
C GLY A 41 -0.63 16.63 42.44
N ALA A 42 -1.07 16.63 43.70
CA ALA A 42 -1.59 15.44 44.36
C ALA A 42 -3.00 15.09 43.85
N VAL A 43 -3.27 13.81 43.56
CA VAL A 43 -4.61 13.29 43.28
C VAL A 43 -4.85 12.06 44.16
N GLY A 44 -5.99 12.07 44.86
CA GLY A 44 -6.41 11.03 45.80
C GLY A 44 -6.90 9.73 45.13
N ASN A 45 -6.96 8.68 45.95
CA ASN A 45 -7.34 7.31 45.61
C ASN A 45 -8.62 7.20 44.77
N ALA A 46 -8.56 6.48 43.64
CA ALA A 46 -9.74 5.95 42.95
C ALA A 46 -9.52 4.45 42.62
N GLN A 47 -10.54 3.64 42.94
CA GLN A 47 -10.59 2.19 42.68
C GLN A 47 -10.95 1.91 41.21
N VAL A 48 -10.35 0.86 40.64
CA VAL A 48 -10.51 0.46 39.23
C VAL A 48 -11.71 -0.45 39.08
N SER A 49 -12.88 0.11 38.78
CA SER A 49 -14.00 -0.63 38.21
C SER A 49 -15.00 0.33 37.56
N ASP A 50 -14.76 0.74 36.30
CA ASP A 50 -15.80 1.29 35.40
C ASP A 50 -15.25 1.58 33.97
N VAL A 51 -14.67 0.58 33.31
CA VAL A 51 -14.21 0.69 31.90
C VAL A 51 -14.98 -0.28 31.00
N VAL A 52 -16.31 -0.31 31.10
CA VAL A 52 -17.17 -0.90 30.05
C VAL A 52 -18.52 -0.18 30.06
N LYS A 53 -18.59 0.99 29.42
CA LYS A 53 -19.76 1.58 28.73
C LYS A 53 -19.40 3.03 28.37
N GLY A 54 -19.26 3.29 27.07
CA GLY A 54 -18.81 4.57 26.53
C GLY A 54 -19.60 5.77 27.07
N ARG A 55 -19.05 6.46 28.06
CA ARG A 55 -19.46 7.78 28.50
C ARG A 55 -18.29 8.74 28.36
N THR A 56 -18.57 9.88 27.73
CA THR A 56 -17.65 11.01 27.56
C THR A 56 -17.33 11.61 28.92
N PHE A 57 -16.04 11.79 29.24
CA PHE A 57 -15.61 12.57 30.39
C PHE A 57 -15.23 13.98 29.96
N SER A 58 -15.87 14.99 30.54
CA SER A 58 -15.39 16.37 30.54
C SER A 58 -14.70 16.62 31.87
N SER A 59 -13.38 16.84 31.87
CA SER A 59 -12.69 17.43 33.00
C SER A 59 -12.57 18.94 32.77
N LYS A 60 -13.16 19.73 33.68
CA LYS A 60 -12.85 21.16 33.78
C LYS A 60 -11.51 21.31 34.49
N ALA A 61 -10.43 21.38 33.73
CA ALA A 61 -9.18 21.98 34.20
C ALA A 61 -9.13 23.43 33.72
N ALA A 62 -9.13 24.36 34.66
CA ALA A 62 -8.92 25.77 34.37
C ALA A 62 -7.45 25.98 33.95
N GLY A 63 -7.23 26.27 32.66
CA GLY A 63 -5.92 26.61 32.13
C GLY A 63 -5.92 26.57 30.61
N LYS A 64 -5.53 27.68 29.96
CA LYS A 64 -5.40 27.79 28.50
C LYS A 64 -4.31 26.82 28.01
N GLY A 65 -4.71 25.61 27.62
CA GLY A 65 -3.87 24.64 26.93
C GLY A 65 -4.72 23.94 25.88
N ALA A 66 -4.30 24.02 24.62
CA ALA A 66 -5.00 23.36 23.53
C ALA A 66 -5.06 21.85 23.79
N VAL A 67 -6.26 21.31 23.89
CA VAL A 67 -6.49 19.86 23.96
C VAL A 67 -6.23 19.30 22.56
N GLY A 68 -5.00 18.91 22.29
CA GLY A 68 -4.65 18.15 21.11
C GLY A 68 -5.11 16.71 21.30
N THR A 69 -6.10 16.26 20.54
CA THR A 69 -6.45 14.83 20.46
C THR A 69 -5.30 14.11 19.77
N LEU A 70 -4.57 13.26 20.51
CA LEU A 70 -3.63 12.33 19.90
C LEU A 70 -4.43 11.25 19.16
N VAL A 71 -4.66 11.44 17.87
CA VAL A 71 -5.24 10.41 17.00
C VAL A 71 -4.13 9.40 16.71
N LEU A 72 -4.13 8.28 17.42
CA LEU A 72 -3.31 7.13 17.02
C LEU A 72 -3.81 6.63 15.66
N PRO A 73 -2.93 6.35 14.68
CA PRO A 73 -3.36 5.78 13.42
C PRO A 73 -4.12 4.47 13.69
N PRO A 74 -5.27 4.24 13.04
CA PRO A 74 -5.98 2.98 13.21
C PRO A 74 -5.03 1.84 12.83
N CYS A 75 -4.95 0.79 13.65
CA CYS A 75 -4.24 -0.43 13.25
C CYS A 75 -4.78 -0.85 11.89
N ALA A 76 -3.90 -1.15 10.93
CA ALA A 76 -4.31 -1.70 9.65
C ALA A 76 -5.23 -2.90 9.95
N GLN A 77 -6.50 -2.79 9.57
CA GLN A 77 -7.38 -3.94 9.62
C GLN A 77 -6.88 -4.85 8.50
N THR A 78 -6.28 -5.96 8.89
CA THR A 78 -5.67 -6.91 7.96
C THR A 78 -6.51 -8.16 7.92
N PHE A 79 -6.73 -8.71 6.72
CA PHE A 79 -7.25 -10.06 6.55
C PHE A 79 -6.42 -10.83 5.54
N THR A 80 -6.50 -12.16 5.62
CA THR A 80 -5.90 -13.07 4.64
C THR A 80 -7.02 -13.88 4.02
N ASN A 81 -7.03 -13.97 2.69
CA ASN A 81 -8.10 -14.65 1.95
C ASN A 81 -7.84 -16.16 1.80
N SER A 82 -8.71 -16.85 1.04
CA SER A 82 -8.69 -18.32 0.89
C SER A 82 -7.43 -18.89 0.23
N ILE A 83 -6.67 -18.06 -0.52
CA ILE A 83 -5.43 -18.45 -1.20
C ILE A 83 -4.18 -17.81 -0.58
N GLY A 84 -4.29 -17.27 0.64
CA GLY A 84 -3.16 -16.72 1.37
C GLY A 84 -2.75 -15.30 0.97
N MET A 85 -3.56 -14.58 0.18
CA MET A 85 -3.32 -13.16 -0.07
C MET A 85 -3.66 -12.34 1.17
N THR A 86 -2.74 -11.49 1.60
CA THR A 86 -2.97 -10.58 2.74
C THR A 86 -3.37 -9.20 2.21
N PHE A 87 -4.38 -8.60 2.83
CA PHE A 87 -4.91 -7.28 2.48
C PHE A 87 -4.92 -6.38 3.70
N ASN A 88 -4.48 -5.14 3.53
CA ASN A 88 -4.57 -4.10 4.56
C ASN A 88 -5.68 -3.11 4.21
N LEU A 89 -6.45 -2.68 5.22
CA LEU A 89 -7.38 -1.56 5.10
C LEU A 89 -6.59 -0.25 5.00
N LEU A 90 -6.76 0.45 3.89
CA LEU A 90 -6.26 1.80 3.68
C LEU A 90 -7.37 2.79 4.09
N PRO A 91 -7.04 3.81 4.89
CA PRO A 91 -8.04 4.75 5.39
C PRO A 91 -8.56 5.63 4.26
N ALA A 92 -9.84 6.02 4.36
CA ALA A 92 -10.38 7.11 3.56
C ALA A 92 -9.58 8.40 3.81
N GLY A 93 -9.38 9.20 2.77
CA GLY A 93 -8.54 10.39 2.90
C GLY A 93 -8.36 11.15 1.61
N GLY A 94 -7.75 12.33 1.74
CA GLY A 94 -7.34 13.17 0.62
C GLY A 94 -5.83 13.14 0.43
N PHE A 95 -5.39 13.22 -0.81
CA PHE A 95 -3.97 13.40 -1.14
C PHE A 95 -3.80 14.21 -2.44
N THR A 96 -2.61 14.78 -2.61
CA THR A 96 -2.19 15.36 -3.88
C THR A 96 -1.62 14.25 -4.76
N MET A 97 -2.32 13.96 -5.85
CA MET A 97 -1.89 13.02 -6.88
C MET A 97 -1.05 13.77 -7.93
N GLY A 98 -0.02 13.13 -8.48
CA GLY A 98 0.95 13.75 -9.38
C GLY A 98 2.21 14.26 -8.67
N SER A 99 3.15 14.85 -9.40
CA SER A 99 4.46 15.29 -8.90
C SER A 99 4.60 16.82 -9.00
N PRO A 100 5.27 17.47 -8.03
CA PRO A 100 5.53 18.90 -8.10
C PRO A 100 6.59 19.23 -9.15
N ASP A 101 6.57 20.47 -9.66
CA ASP A 101 7.52 20.94 -10.68
C ASP A 101 9.00 20.85 -10.26
N ASP A 102 9.25 20.90 -8.95
CA ASP A 102 10.58 20.82 -8.35
C ASP A 102 10.94 19.40 -7.86
N GLU A 103 10.16 18.36 -8.19
CA GLU A 103 10.48 17.00 -7.82
C GLU A 103 11.84 16.57 -8.42
N PRO A 104 12.78 16.05 -7.61
CA PRO A 104 14.08 15.65 -8.12
C PRO A 104 13.99 14.57 -9.20
N GLY A 105 14.73 14.78 -10.30
CA GLY A 105 14.59 14.02 -11.55
C GLY A 105 13.62 14.64 -12.56
N GLY A 106 12.85 15.63 -12.14
CA GLY A 106 11.87 16.37 -12.93
C GLY A 106 10.60 15.55 -13.20
N PRO A 107 9.41 16.16 -13.07
CA PRO A 107 8.16 15.48 -13.38
C PRO A 107 8.07 15.16 -14.87
N TYR A 108 7.25 14.17 -15.24
CA TYR A 108 6.78 14.04 -16.61
C TYR A 108 5.58 14.98 -16.83
N SER A 109 5.30 15.35 -18.07
CA SER A 109 4.26 16.33 -18.41
C SER A 109 2.84 15.89 -18.04
N ASP A 110 2.64 14.58 -17.85
CA ASP A 110 1.38 13.93 -17.51
C ASP A 110 1.20 13.70 -16.00
N GLU A 111 2.09 14.24 -15.16
CA GLU A 111 2.06 14.09 -13.69
C GLU A 111 1.46 15.32 -12.98
N THR A 112 0.55 16.06 -13.64
CA THR A 112 0.00 17.33 -13.12
C THR A 112 -0.69 17.18 -11.76
N GLN A 113 -0.31 18.00 -10.78
CA GLN A 113 -0.86 17.91 -9.43
C GLN A 113 -2.33 18.29 -9.34
N HIS A 114 -3.11 17.44 -8.66
CA HIS A 114 -4.52 17.67 -8.34
C HIS A 114 -4.92 16.95 -7.04
N THR A 115 -6.02 17.36 -6.43
CA THR A 115 -6.48 16.76 -5.17
C THR A 115 -7.46 15.63 -5.44
N VAL A 116 -7.18 14.47 -4.86
CA VAL A 116 -8.08 13.31 -4.89
C VAL A 116 -8.57 12.98 -3.49
N LEU A 117 -9.86 12.69 -3.36
CA LEU A 117 -10.47 12.12 -2.16
C LEU A 117 -10.89 10.68 -2.44
N LEU A 118 -10.51 9.75 -1.57
CA LEU A 118 -10.83 8.33 -1.69
C LEU A 118 -11.62 7.85 -0.48
N HIS A 119 -12.60 6.97 -0.72
CA HIS A 119 -13.14 6.12 0.34
C HIS A 119 -12.09 5.10 0.79
N SER A 120 -12.29 4.51 1.97
CA SER A 120 -11.44 3.41 2.45
C SER A 120 -11.61 2.17 1.57
N PHE A 121 -10.52 1.44 1.37
CA PHE A 121 -10.52 0.19 0.61
C PHE A 121 -9.44 -0.73 1.15
N TYR A 122 -9.57 -2.03 0.91
CA TYR A 122 -8.52 -2.99 1.15
C TYR A 122 -7.60 -3.08 -0.07
N MET A 123 -6.29 -3.16 0.15
CA MET A 123 -5.31 -3.44 -0.89
C MET A 123 -4.42 -4.61 -0.49
N GLN A 124 -4.14 -5.48 -1.46
CA GLN A 124 -3.20 -6.58 -1.30
C GLN A 124 -1.81 -6.04 -0.94
N THR A 125 -1.18 -6.64 0.06
CA THR A 125 0.11 -6.14 0.60
C THR A 125 1.29 -6.33 -0.34
N THR A 126 1.18 -7.23 -1.31
CA THR A 126 2.19 -7.55 -2.33
C THR A 126 1.53 -7.58 -3.71
N GLU A 127 2.32 -7.68 -4.77
CA GLU A 127 1.81 -8.14 -6.06
C GLU A 127 1.19 -9.56 -5.93
N VAL A 128 0.29 -9.90 -6.86
CA VAL A 128 -0.17 -11.28 -7.02
C VAL A 128 1.04 -12.15 -7.35
N THR A 129 1.20 -13.26 -6.62
CA THR A 129 2.32 -14.16 -6.84
C THR A 129 2.02 -15.22 -7.89
N GLN A 130 3.05 -15.83 -8.45
CA GLN A 130 2.92 -16.95 -9.38
C GLN A 130 2.16 -18.13 -8.76
N LYS A 131 2.35 -18.42 -7.47
CA LYS A 131 1.57 -19.46 -6.78
C LYS A 131 0.09 -19.09 -6.73
N GLN A 132 -0.23 -17.85 -6.33
CA GLN A 132 -1.61 -17.38 -6.24
C GLN A 132 -2.30 -17.40 -7.61
N TRP A 133 -1.59 -17.00 -8.66
CA TRP A 133 -2.06 -17.14 -10.05
C TRP A 133 -2.36 -18.61 -10.39
N GLN A 134 -1.40 -19.50 -10.17
CA GLN A 134 -1.51 -20.93 -10.46
C GLN A 134 -2.65 -21.61 -9.69
N ASP A 135 -2.89 -21.21 -8.44
CA ASP A 135 -3.98 -21.75 -7.60
C ASP A 135 -5.38 -21.40 -8.17
N ILE A 136 -5.53 -20.28 -8.87
CA ILE A 136 -6.81 -19.81 -9.43
C ILE A 136 -6.99 -20.18 -10.91
N ILE A 137 -5.93 -20.05 -11.71
CA ILE A 137 -6.00 -20.20 -13.18
C ILE A 137 -5.54 -21.58 -13.64
N GLY A 138 -4.68 -22.25 -12.88
CA GLY A 138 -4.19 -23.60 -13.23
C GLY A 138 -3.03 -23.63 -14.23
N ASN A 139 -2.46 -22.48 -14.61
CA ASN A 139 -1.21 -22.40 -15.38
C ASN A 139 -0.28 -21.32 -14.80
N ASN A 140 0.91 -21.13 -15.38
CA ASN A 140 1.82 -20.04 -15.03
C ASN A 140 2.53 -19.49 -16.29
N PRO A 141 2.09 -18.33 -16.83
CA PRO A 141 2.69 -17.70 -18.01
C PRO A 141 3.95 -16.87 -17.73
N ALA A 142 4.40 -16.76 -16.48
CA ALA A 142 5.52 -15.91 -16.11
C ALA A 142 6.78 -16.26 -16.92
N SER A 143 7.44 -15.24 -17.47
CA SER A 143 8.74 -15.38 -18.13
C SER A 143 9.84 -15.77 -17.12
N HIS A 144 9.74 -15.28 -15.88
CA HIS A 144 10.62 -15.61 -14.76
C HIS A 144 9.95 -16.62 -13.83
N ASN A 145 9.65 -17.82 -14.35
CA ASN A 145 9.04 -18.90 -13.58
C ASN A 145 10.07 -19.63 -12.71
N ILE A 146 10.54 -18.96 -11.65
CA ILE A 146 11.63 -19.43 -10.77
C ILE A 146 11.19 -19.69 -9.32
N GLY A 147 9.91 -19.44 -8.99
CA GLY A 147 9.35 -19.79 -7.69
C GLY A 147 7.98 -19.18 -7.42
N GLY A 148 7.20 -19.83 -6.54
CA GLY A 148 5.83 -19.42 -6.24
C GLY A 148 5.68 -18.09 -5.50
N GLU A 149 6.76 -17.58 -4.87
CA GLU A 149 6.78 -16.29 -4.17
C GLU A 149 7.11 -15.10 -5.08
N TYR A 150 7.45 -15.33 -6.35
CA TYR A 150 7.72 -14.26 -7.31
C TYR A 150 6.39 -13.65 -7.79
N PRO A 151 6.37 -12.37 -8.20
CA PRO A 151 5.18 -11.77 -8.78
C PRO A 151 4.80 -12.50 -10.08
N ILE A 152 3.51 -12.64 -10.33
CA ILE A 152 3.02 -13.01 -11.64
C ILE A 152 3.28 -11.85 -12.61
N GLU A 153 3.91 -12.16 -13.73
CA GLU A 153 4.10 -11.24 -14.86
C GLU A 153 3.78 -11.97 -16.16
N SER A 154 3.96 -11.30 -17.31
CA SER A 154 3.55 -11.84 -18.61
C SER A 154 2.05 -12.14 -18.69
N VAL A 155 1.26 -11.37 -17.95
CA VAL A 155 -0.21 -11.36 -18.00
C VAL A 155 -0.70 -10.00 -18.49
N ASN A 156 -1.72 -10.02 -19.35
CA ASN A 156 -2.34 -8.81 -19.86
C ASN A 156 -3.48 -8.32 -18.95
N TRP A 157 -4.06 -7.16 -19.27
CA TRP A 157 -5.08 -6.53 -18.43
C TRP A 157 -6.36 -7.38 -18.34
N PHE A 158 -6.82 -7.97 -19.45
CA PHE A 158 -7.99 -8.85 -19.47
C PHE A 158 -7.79 -10.07 -18.58
N GLU A 159 -6.62 -10.67 -18.64
CA GLU A 159 -6.23 -11.82 -17.84
C GLU A 159 -6.21 -11.50 -16.34
N ALA A 160 -5.70 -10.33 -15.95
CA ALA A 160 -5.74 -9.86 -14.56
C ALA A 160 -7.18 -9.61 -14.07
N THR A 161 -8.06 -9.02 -14.90
CA THR A 161 -9.48 -8.84 -14.55
C THR A 161 -10.25 -10.16 -14.44
N TYR A 162 -9.93 -11.13 -15.30
CA TYR A 162 -10.50 -12.47 -15.23
C TYR A 162 -10.08 -13.17 -13.93
N PHE A 163 -8.80 -13.12 -13.58
CA PHE A 163 -8.30 -13.62 -12.30
C PHE A 163 -9.08 -13.03 -11.12
N ALA A 164 -9.27 -11.71 -11.11
CA ALA A 164 -10.01 -11.02 -10.04
C ALA A 164 -11.47 -11.50 -9.93
N ASN A 165 -12.15 -11.72 -11.05
CA ASN A 165 -13.51 -12.24 -11.07
C ASN A 165 -13.60 -13.68 -10.55
N VAL A 166 -12.72 -14.58 -11.01
CA VAL A 166 -12.73 -15.98 -10.56
C VAL A 166 -12.45 -16.06 -9.06
N LEU A 167 -11.45 -15.31 -8.57
CA LEU A 167 -11.19 -15.22 -7.14
C LEU A 167 -12.39 -14.68 -6.35
N SER A 168 -13.09 -13.68 -6.89
CA SER A 168 -14.31 -13.14 -6.27
C SER A 168 -15.40 -14.19 -6.15
N GLN A 169 -15.68 -14.92 -7.24
CA GLN A 169 -16.72 -15.95 -7.27
C GLN A 169 -16.39 -17.12 -6.34
N ASN A 170 -15.12 -17.55 -6.30
CA ASN A 170 -14.65 -18.60 -5.39
C ASN A 170 -14.87 -18.25 -3.91
N GLU A 171 -14.88 -16.95 -3.58
CA GLU A 171 -15.11 -16.45 -2.23
C GLU A 171 -16.53 -15.89 -2.02
N GLY A 172 -17.47 -16.20 -2.92
CA GLY A 172 -18.88 -15.80 -2.79
C GLY A 172 -19.13 -14.30 -2.92
N ARG A 173 -18.27 -13.56 -3.63
CA ARG A 173 -18.39 -12.13 -3.92
C ARG A 173 -18.90 -11.89 -5.34
N SER A 174 -19.51 -10.74 -5.58
CA SER A 174 -19.89 -10.33 -6.94
C SER A 174 -18.66 -10.10 -7.81
N ILE A 175 -18.75 -10.41 -9.10
CA ILE A 175 -17.73 -9.99 -10.09
C ILE A 175 -17.68 -8.46 -10.22
N CYS A 176 -16.54 -7.93 -10.64
CA CYS A 176 -16.36 -6.50 -10.92
C CYS A 176 -16.27 -6.17 -12.41
N TYR A 177 -16.08 -7.18 -13.26
CA TYR A 177 -15.96 -7.02 -14.70
C TYR A 177 -16.91 -7.98 -15.41
N GLU A 178 -17.79 -7.49 -16.26
CA GLU A 178 -18.45 -8.35 -17.24
C GLU A 178 -17.55 -8.43 -18.46
N LEU A 179 -17.10 -9.65 -18.79
CA LEU A 179 -16.19 -9.91 -19.88
C LEU A 179 -16.90 -10.75 -20.94
N THR A 180 -16.88 -10.31 -22.20
CA THR A 180 -17.54 -11.01 -23.32
C THR A 180 -16.60 -11.22 -24.50
N GLY A 181 -16.85 -12.28 -25.26
CA GLY A 181 -16.04 -12.63 -26.43
C GLY A 181 -14.57 -12.94 -26.10
N CYS A 182 -14.31 -13.50 -24.92
CA CYS A 182 -12.95 -13.76 -24.46
C CYS A 182 -12.35 -15.00 -25.14
N SER A 183 -11.16 -14.85 -25.73
CA SER A 183 -10.40 -15.95 -26.33
C SER A 183 -8.88 -15.65 -26.34
N PRO A 184 -7.98 -16.65 -26.33
CA PRO A 184 -8.28 -18.06 -26.10
C PRO A 184 -8.56 -18.32 -24.61
N ILE A 185 -7.55 -18.46 -23.76
CA ILE A 185 -7.70 -18.72 -22.33
C ILE A 185 -6.74 -17.85 -21.50
N PRO A 186 -7.04 -17.56 -20.22
CA PRO A 186 -6.13 -16.82 -19.36
C PRO A 186 -4.77 -17.50 -19.26
N GLY A 187 -3.69 -16.72 -19.31
CA GLY A 187 -2.32 -17.21 -19.36
C GLY A 187 -1.87 -17.66 -20.76
N ASN A 188 -2.70 -17.42 -21.79
CA ASN A 188 -2.36 -17.68 -23.18
C ASN A 188 -2.82 -16.51 -24.08
N GLY A 189 -2.64 -15.28 -23.61
CA GLY A 189 -2.93 -14.07 -24.39
C GLY A 189 -4.42 -13.80 -24.54
N MET A 190 -5.23 -14.11 -23.51
CA MET A 190 -6.67 -13.89 -23.55
C MET A 190 -7.00 -12.42 -23.83
N ARG A 191 -7.90 -12.18 -24.79
CA ARG A 191 -8.47 -10.87 -25.10
C ARG A 191 -9.98 -10.98 -25.13
N CYS A 192 -10.67 -9.94 -24.70
CA CYS A 192 -12.13 -9.86 -24.72
C CYS A 192 -12.59 -8.73 -25.65
N THR A 193 -13.71 -8.93 -26.35
CA THR A 193 -14.29 -7.92 -27.25
C THR A 193 -15.20 -6.95 -26.51
N GLY A 194 -15.75 -7.33 -25.35
CA GLY A 194 -16.53 -6.46 -24.49
C GLY A 194 -16.06 -6.52 -23.04
N VAL A 195 -15.99 -5.35 -22.40
CA VAL A 195 -15.66 -5.18 -20.99
C VAL A 195 -16.59 -4.13 -20.41
N THR A 196 -17.36 -4.50 -19.38
CA THR A 196 -18.14 -3.56 -18.55
C THR A 196 -17.58 -3.59 -17.14
N ILE A 197 -17.26 -2.42 -16.58
CA ILE A 197 -16.85 -2.29 -15.16
C ILE A 197 -18.11 -2.06 -14.33
N LEU A 198 -18.36 -2.93 -13.35
CA LEU A 198 -19.55 -2.89 -12.51
C LEU A 198 -19.31 -1.99 -11.28
N SER A 199 -19.95 -0.82 -11.25
CA SER A 199 -19.76 0.19 -10.20
C SER A 199 -20.22 -0.25 -8.80
N THR A 200 -21.13 -1.22 -8.71
CA THR A 200 -21.68 -1.73 -7.44
C THR A 200 -21.03 -3.03 -6.98
N CYS A 201 -19.92 -3.45 -7.59
CA CYS A 201 -19.29 -4.70 -7.22
C CYS A 201 -18.65 -4.65 -5.82
N THR A 202 -18.71 -5.78 -5.11
CA THR A 202 -18.08 -6.00 -3.80
C THR A 202 -16.94 -7.02 -3.86
N GLY A 203 -16.52 -7.39 -5.07
CA GLY A 203 -15.45 -8.35 -5.36
C GLY A 203 -14.06 -7.73 -5.41
N TYR A 204 -13.10 -8.57 -5.74
CA TYR A 204 -11.74 -8.15 -6.07
C TYR A 204 -11.71 -7.49 -7.43
N ARG A 205 -10.86 -6.47 -7.54
CA ARG A 205 -10.61 -5.74 -8.78
C ARG A 205 -9.20 -5.17 -8.82
N LEU A 206 -8.77 -4.69 -9.98
CA LEU A 206 -7.59 -3.85 -10.07
C LEU A 206 -7.82 -2.52 -9.33
N PRO A 207 -6.80 -1.94 -8.71
CA PRO A 207 -6.89 -0.60 -8.14
C PRO A 207 -7.21 0.41 -9.22
N THR A 208 -7.92 1.49 -8.87
CA THR A 208 -7.85 2.68 -9.71
C THR A 208 -6.45 3.29 -9.63
N GLU A 209 -6.06 4.06 -10.64
CA GLU A 209 -4.76 4.73 -10.66
C GLU A 209 -4.56 5.59 -9.41
N ALA A 210 -5.61 6.31 -8.99
CA ALA A 210 -5.59 7.10 -7.78
C ALA A 210 -5.46 6.26 -6.50
N GLN A 211 -6.17 5.12 -6.41
CA GLN A 211 -6.01 4.19 -5.29
C GLN A 211 -4.58 3.66 -5.21
N TRP A 212 -3.97 3.37 -6.36
CA TRP A 212 -2.59 2.91 -6.44
C TRP A 212 -1.60 3.97 -5.95
N GLU A 213 -1.70 5.23 -6.43
CA GLU A 213 -0.75 6.28 -6.02
C GLU A 213 -0.92 6.64 -4.54
N TYR A 214 -2.16 6.73 -4.05
CA TYR A 214 -2.46 6.95 -2.64
C TYR A 214 -1.78 5.89 -1.77
N ALA A 215 -1.94 4.62 -2.17
CA ALA A 215 -1.33 3.47 -1.51
C ALA A 215 0.19 3.49 -1.57
N ALA A 216 0.78 3.84 -2.72
CA ALA A 216 2.23 3.90 -2.91
C ALA A 216 2.85 4.93 -1.97
N ARG A 217 2.26 6.15 -1.95
CA ARG A 217 2.73 7.27 -1.12
C ARG A 217 2.58 7.03 0.38
N ALA A 218 1.52 6.35 0.81
CA ALA A 218 1.27 6.06 2.23
C ALA A 218 1.55 7.26 3.15
N THR A 219 0.95 8.42 2.84
CA THR A 219 1.09 9.75 3.48
C THR A 219 2.34 10.57 3.15
N THR A 220 3.29 10.08 2.36
CA THR A 220 4.46 10.88 1.95
C THR A 220 4.17 11.71 0.70
N THR A 221 4.93 12.79 0.51
CA THR A 221 4.95 13.60 -0.71
C THR A 221 6.24 13.39 -1.51
N THR A 222 7.09 12.47 -1.07
CA THR A 222 8.39 12.15 -1.68
C THR A 222 8.24 11.27 -2.91
N PRO A 223 9.26 11.18 -3.78
CA PRO A 223 9.22 10.30 -4.95
C PRO A 223 8.99 8.83 -4.60
N TRP A 224 9.58 8.36 -3.49
CA TRP A 224 9.37 7.01 -2.93
C TRP A 224 8.93 7.11 -1.47
N ALA A 225 8.08 6.19 -1.00
CA ALA A 225 7.46 6.27 0.33
C ALA A 225 8.35 5.83 1.51
N TYR A 226 9.68 5.83 1.32
CA TYR A 226 10.62 5.51 2.38
C TYR A 226 10.60 6.59 3.46
N ALA A 227 10.24 6.20 4.69
CA ALA A 227 9.91 7.13 5.77
C ALA A 227 11.13 7.65 6.57
N TYR A 228 12.35 7.14 6.31
CA TYR A 228 13.55 7.56 7.04
C TYR A 228 14.35 8.58 6.22
N HIS A 229 14.23 9.85 6.61
CA HIS A 229 15.06 10.98 6.20
C HIS A 229 15.39 11.08 4.70
N TYR A 230 14.53 11.76 3.97
CA TYR A 230 14.93 12.47 2.76
C TYR A 230 15.69 13.74 3.18
N ASP A 231 16.97 13.60 3.52
CA ASP A 231 17.87 14.74 3.68
C ASP A 231 18.42 15.12 2.30
N THR A 232 17.77 16.07 1.64
CA THR A 232 18.25 16.67 0.38
C THR A 232 19.59 17.39 0.52
N SER A 233 20.02 17.70 1.74
CA SER A 233 21.26 18.43 2.01
C SER A 233 22.50 17.53 2.11
N ALA A 234 22.31 16.23 2.39
CA ALA A 234 23.41 15.28 2.52
C ALA A 234 23.92 14.77 1.17
N ASP A 235 23.07 14.75 0.13
CA ASP A 235 23.49 14.37 -1.23
C ASP A 235 22.54 14.96 -2.30
N PRO A 236 22.71 16.24 -2.68
CA PRO A 236 21.95 16.87 -3.76
C PRO A 236 22.22 16.22 -5.15
N GLY A 237 23.12 15.22 -5.21
CA GLY A 237 23.57 14.52 -6.42
C GLY A 237 23.20 13.03 -6.49
N GLN A 238 22.40 12.46 -5.58
CA GLN A 238 21.73 11.16 -5.83
C GLN A 238 20.56 11.38 -6.76
N VAL A 239 20.92 11.78 -7.98
CA VAL A 239 20.05 12.13 -9.07
C VAL A 239 19.07 10.97 -9.24
N VAL A 240 17.79 11.30 -9.35
CA VAL A 240 16.73 10.38 -9.78
C VAL A 240 16.91 10.03 -11.28
N THR A 241 18.15 9.93 -11.76
CA THR A 241 18.58 9.35 -13.04
C THR A 241 19.16 7.95 -12.75
N GLY A 242 19.52 7.16 -13.78
CA GLY A 242 19.69 5.69 -13.71
C GLY A 242 20.75 5.07 -12.78
N GLY A 243 21.22 5.79 -11.76
CA GLY A 243 22.16 5.30 -10.75
C GLY A 243 21.52 4.73 -9.48
N PHE A 244 22.37 4.46 -8.49
CA PHE A 244 21.97 4.06 -7.14
C PHE A 244 21.13 5.14 -6.48
N ASN A 245 20.16 4.73 -5.67
CA ASN A 245 19.44 5.59 -4.74
C ASN A 245 19.14 4.80 -3.46
N SER A 246 19.58 5.30 -2.30
CA SER A 246 19.46 4.61 -1.02
C SER A 246 18.01 4.43 -0.54
N ASN A 247 17.13 5.41 -0.82
CA ASN A 247 15.72 5.33 -0.45
C ASN A 247 15.00 4.25 -1.26
N LEU A 248 15.24 4.24 -2.57
CA LEU A 248 14.69 3.20 -3.45
C LEU A 248 15.30 1.83 -3.14
N ASP A 249 16.61 1.74 -2.91
CA ASP A 249 17.26 0.46 -2.60
C ASP A 249 16.72 -0.20 -1.33
N ALA A 250 16.27 0.57 -0.34
CA ALA A 250 15.67 0.02 0.87
C ALA A 250 14.32 -0.67 0.61
N MET A 251 13.55 -0.24 -0.39
CA MET A 251 12.15 -0.64 -0.56
C MET A 251 11.76 -1.19 -1.94
N GLY A 252 12.66 -1.15 -2.92
CA GLY A 252 12.36 -1.47 -4.31
C GLY A 252 13.43 -2.28 -5.02
N TRP A 253 12.99 -3.07 -6.00
CA TRP A 253 13.85 -3.80 -6.93
C TRP A 253 13.86 -3.08 -8.28
N TYR A 254 15.00 -2.57 -8.70
CA TYR A 254 15.15 -1.74 -9.88
C TYR A 254 16.48 -2.01 -10.57
N GLN A 255 16.72 -1.39 -11.72
CA GLN A 255 17.87 -1.69 -12.58
C GLN A 255 19.20 -1.81 -11.81
N PHE A 256 19.50 -0.86 -10.90
CA PHE A 256 20.79 -0.82 -10.22
C PHE A 256 21.04 -2.02 -9.29
N ASN A 257 20.10 -2.31 -8.39
CA ASN A 257 20.25 -3.38 -7.41
C ASN A 257 19.88 -4.77 -7.93
N ASN A 258 19.40 -4.83 -9.18
CA ASN A 258 19.03 -6.06 -9.84
C ASN A 258 20.00 -6.47 -10.95
N ALA A 259 20.64 -5.52 -11.65
CA ALA A 259 21.62 -5.80 -12.71
C ALA A 259 22.89 -6.49 -12.20
N THR A 260 23.19 -6.38 -10.90
CA THR A 260 24.32 -7.06 -10.26
C THR A 260 23.95 -8.44 -9.69
N SER A 261 22.69 -8.87 -9.84
CA SER A 261 22.24 -10.18 -9.37
C SER A 261 22.63 -11.29 -10.36
N TYR A 262 22.97 -12.46 -9.82
CA TYR A 262 23.31 -13.65 -10.63
C TYR A 262 22.13 -14.13 -11.50
N VAL A 263 20.90 -13.78 -11.12
CA VAL A 263 19.67 -14.03 -11.88
C VAL A 263 18.91 -12.71 -12.04
N PRO A 264 19.17 -11.94 -13.13
CA PRO A 264 18.41 -10.74 -13.41
C PRO A 264 16.94 -11.10 -13.65
N GLY A 265 16.05 -10.19 -13.29
CA GLY A 265 14.60 -10.43 -13.34
C GLY A 265 13.87 -10.02 -12.07
N THR A 266 12.63 -10.49 -11.94
CA THR A 266 11.80 -10.30 -10.75
C THR A 266 12.45 -10.90 -9.51
N LYS A 267 11.97 -10.49 -8.32
CA LYS A 267 12.39 -11.00 -7.02
C LYS A 267 11.18 -11.48 -6.23
N PRO A 268 11.36 -12.39 -5.25
CA PRO A 268 10.25 -12.78 -4.40
C PRO A 268 9.65 -11.55 -3.72
N VAL A 269 8.33 -11.51 -3.61
CA VAL A 269 7.62 -10.38 -2.99
C VAL A 269 7.98 -10.22 -1.51
N ALA A 270 7.84 -9.01 -0.99
CA ALA A 270 8.04 -8.67 0.41
C ALA A 270 9.45 -8.99 0.96
N LYS A 271 10.49 -8.89 0.13
CA LYS A 271 11.90 -9.02 0.57
C LYS A 271 12.62 -7.68 0.76
N LYS A 272 11.94 -6.56 0.47
CA LYS A 272 12.38 -5.19 0.76
C LYS A 272 11.44 -4.55 1.78
N GLN A 273 11.75 -3.34 2.23
CA GLN A 273 10.96 -2.67 3.26
C GLN A 273 9.58 -2.23 2.72
N ALA A 274 8.52 -2.49 3.50
CA ALA A 274 7.19 -1.94 3.22
C ALA A 274 7.10 -0.43 3.49
N ASN A 275 6.15 0.23 2.83
CA ASN A 275 5.78 1.60 3.18
C ASN A 275 5.01 1.68 4.52
N LYS A 276 4.62 2.90 4.94
CA LYS A 276 3.90 3.15 6.21
C LYS A 276 2.59 2.38 6.39
N TRP A 277 2.00 1.87 5.31
CA TRP A 277 0.75 1.10 5.35
C TRP A 277 0.97 -0.42 5.18
N GLY A 278 2.23 -0.87 5.27
CA GLY A 278 2.55 -2.29 5.19
C GLY A 278 2.42 -2.87 3.78
N LEU A 279 2.53 -2.03 2.75
CA LEU A 279 2.55 -2.45 1.35
C LEU A 279 4.00 -2.57 0.87
N PHE A 280 4.30 -3.70 0.26
CA PHE A 280 5.61 -4.04 -0.28
C PHE A 280 5.65 -3.83 -1.79
N ASP A 281 6.86 -3.61 -2.31
CA ASP A 281 7.17 -3.62 -3.74
C ASP A 281 6.41 -2.58 -4.58
N MET A 282 5.82 -1.55 -3.96
CA MET A 282 5.15 -0.43 -4.65
C MET A 282 6.10 0.41 -5.53
N HIS A 283 7.42 0.19 -5.43
CA HIS A 283 8.46 0.96 -6.10
C HIS A 283 9.48 0.05 -6.80
N GLY A 284 9.03 -0.85 -7.67
CA GLY A 284 9.90 -1.70 -8.48
C GLY A 284 9.34 -3.10 -8.63
N ASN A 285 10.22 -4.07 -8.84
CA ASN A 285 9.90 -5.48 -9.11
C ASN A 285 9.11 -5.66 -10.42
N VAL A 286 7.82 -5.35 -10.46
CA VAL A 286 7.02 -5.30 -11.69
C VAL A 286 6.14 -4.06 -11.73
N TRP A 287 5.90 -3.55 -12.93
CA TRP A 287 4.81 -2.60 -13.16
C TRP A 287 3.48 -3.27 -12.80
N GLU A 288 2.52 -2.50 -12.32
CA GLU A 288 1.24 -3.05 -11.89
C GLU A 288 0.08 -2.44 -12.65
N TRP A 289 -0.73 -3.31 -13.27
CA TRP A 289 -1.96 -2.90 -13.95
C TRP A 289 -2.92 -2.17 -13.00
N CYS A 290 -3.40 -1.01 -13.45
CA CYS A 290 -4.54 -0.31 -12.86
C CYS A 290 -5.79 -0.49 -13.74
N GLN A 291 -6.95 -0.20 -13.18
CA GLN A 291 -8.23 -0.28 -13.89
C GLN A 291 -8.34 0.76 -15.01
N ASP A 292 -7.81 1.96 -14.78
CA ASP A 292 -8.05 3.16 -15.56
C ASP A 292 -7.52 3.04 -16.99
N TRP A 293 -8.27 3.63 -17.93
CA TRP A 293 -7.67 4.04 -19.19
C TRP A 293 -6.64 5.15 -18.92
N TYR A 294 -5.54 5.14 -19.66
CA TYR A 294 -4.58 6.23 -19.62
C TYR A 294 -5.18 7.46 -20.30
N GLY A 295 -5.04 8.62 -19.66
CA GLY A 295 -5.45 9.92 -20.16
C GLY A 295 -5.02 11.04 -19.23
N ASP A 296 -5.38 12.26 -19.60
CA ASP A 296 -4.98 13.47 -18.87
C ASP A 296 -5.62 13.53 -17.48
N TYR A 297 -4.85 14.03 -16.52
CA TYR A 297 -5.39 14.39 -15.22
C TYR A 297 -6.31 15.62 -15.31
N PRO A 298 -7.29 15.76 -14.41
CA PRO A 298 -8.15 16.93 -14.35
C PRO A 298 -7.34 18.22 -14.24
N SER A 299 -7.61 19.19 -15.10
CA SER A 299 -6.99 20.52 -15.04
C SER A 299 -7.72 21.45 -14.06
N GLY A 300 -7.06 22.54 -13.65
CA GLY A 300 -7.70 23.64 -12.92
C GLY A 300 -7.86 23.48 -11.41
N GLY A 301 -7.09 22.60 -10.75
CA GLY A 301 -7.09 22.47 -9.29
C GLY A 301 -8.35 21.82 -8.71
N ASN A 302 -9.08 21.06 -9.53
CA ASN A 302 -10.31 20.40 -9.13
C ASN A 302 -10.07 19.29 -8.10
N ILE A 303 -10.95 19.21 -7.10
CA ILE A 303 -11.02 18.07 -6.18
C ILE A 303 -11.85 16.98 -6.86
N VAL A 304 -11.26 15.80 -7.08
CA VAL A 304 -11.97 14.63 -7.62
C VAL A 304 -12.18 13.57 -6.55
N ARG A 305 -13.32 12.88 -6.60
CA ARG A 305 -13.70 11.84 -5.64
C ARG A 305 -13.73 10.50 -6.34
N ASP A 306 -12.99 9.52 -5.80
CA ASP A 306 -12.86 8.16 -6.33
C ASP A 306 -12.78 8.10 -7.87
N PRO A 307 -11.82 8.82 -8.49
CA PRO A 307 -11.72 8.86 -9.95
C PRO A 307 -11.50 7.44 -10.50
N GLN A 308 -12.15 7.17 -11.63
CA GLN A 308 -12.12 5.88 -12.34
C GLN A 308 -11.34 5.96 -13.67
N GLY A 309 -10.73 7.10 -13.94
CA GLY A 309 -10.10 7.42 -15.22
C GLY A 309 -11.11 7.78 -16.32
N PRO A 310 -10.63 8.04 -17.55
CA PRO A 310 -11.48 8.25 -18.72
C PRO A 310 -12.34 7.02 -19.06
N GLU A 311 -13.48 7.24 -19.70
CA GLU A 311 -14.38 6.15 -20.12
C GLU A 311 -13.79 5.25 -21.22
N THR A 312 -12.95 5.83 -22.08
CA THR A 312 -12.31 5.15 -23.23
C THR A 312 -10.84 5.51 -23.34
N GLY A 313 -10.04 4.61 -23.92
CA GLY A 313 -8.63 4.86 -24.19
C GLY A 313 -8.00 3.77 -25.06
N VAL A 314 -6.71 3.92 -25.34
CA VAL A 314 -5.92 2.96 -26.13
C VAL A 314 -5.02 2.09 -25.24
N SER A 315 -4.52 2.67 -24.15
CA SER A 315 -3.67 2.01 -23.15
C SER A 315 -4.31 2.05 -21.78
N ARG A 316 -4.16 0.99 -21.00
CA ARG A 316 -4.48 1.00 -19.56
C ARG A 316 -3.27 1.49 -18.79
N VAL A 317 -3.52 2.10 -17.64
CA VAL A 317 -2.44 2.59 -16.79
C VAL A 317 -1.70 1.43 -16.12
N ALA A 318 -0.37 1.51 -16.06
CA ALA A 318 0.43 0.72 -15.14
C ALA A 318 1.33 1.60 -14.27
N ARG A 319 1.61 1.16 -13.04
CA ARG A 319 2.28 1.96 -11.98
C ARG A 319 3.43 1.22 -11.27
N GLY A 320 4.38 1.97 -10.70
CA GLY A 320 5.40 1.45 -9.77
C GLY A 320 6.80 1.15 -10.32
N GLY A 321 7.02 1.16 -11.63
CA GLY A 321 8.31 0.75 -12.19
C GLY A 321 8.51 -0.77 -12.15
N HIS A 322 9.69 -1.25 -12.54
CA HIS A 322 9.99 -2.68 -12.57
C HIS A 322 11.47 -2.95 -12.31
N TRP A 323 11.83 -4.23 -12.22
CA TRP A 323 13.17 -4.72 -11.91
C TRP A 323 14.30 -4.25 -12.85
N ASN A 324 13.99 -3.74 -14.03
CA ASN A 324 14.96 -3.20 -14.99
C ASN A 324 14.78 -1.69 -15.25
N ALA A 325 13.91 -1.03 -14.47
CA ALA A 325 13.66 0.38 -14.61
C ALA A 325 14.72 1.19 -13.88
N THR A 326 15.06 2.37 -14.38
CA THR A 326 15.84 3.34 -13.61
C THR A 326 15.07 3.77 -12.37
N ALA A 327 15.77 4.36 -11.39
CA ALA A 327 15.11 4.93 -10.22
C ALA A 327 13.95 5.88 -10.60
N LYS A 328 14.14 6.72 -11.64
CA LYS A 328 13.11 7.64 -12.14
C LYS A 328 11.77 6.98 -12.38
N TYR A 329 11.76 5.78 -12.98
CA TYR A 329 10.53 5.09 -13.34
C TYR A 329 9.82 4.42 -12.16
N ALA A 330 10.49 4.29 -11.01
CA ALA A 330 9.91 3.70 -9.80
C ALA A 330 9.28 4.74 -8.85
N ARG A 331 9.27 6.03 -9.21
CA ARG A 331 8.62 7.06 -8.38
C ARG A 331 7.11 6.83 -8.34
N SER A 332 6.49 7.22 -7.23
CA SER A 332 5.05 7.13 -6.99
C SER A 332 4.21 7.77 -8.09
N ALA A 333 4.70 8.87 -8.68
CA ALA A 333 3.99 9.64 -9.69
C ALA A 333 4.13 9.09 -11.12
N VAL A 334 5.09 8.21 -11.44
CA VAL A 334 5.31 7.78 -12.85
C VAL A 334 4.25 6.83 -13.35
N ARG A 335 3.67 7.20 -14.49
CA ARG A 335 2.62 6.48 -15.20
C ARG A 335 3.21 5.84 -16.44
N ASP A 336 2.89 4.59 -16.71
CA ASP A 336 3.20 3.98 -18.01
C ASP A 336 2.02 4.17 -18.98
N GLU A 337 2.27 4.90 -20.07
CA GLU A 337 1.30 5.19 -21.13
C GLU A 337 1.31 4.15 -22.27
N ARG A 338 2.30 3.25 -22.30
CA ARG A 338 2.56 2.32 -23.43
C ARG A 338 2.09 0.91 -23.16
N SER A 339 0.90 0.81 -22.59
CA SER A 339 0.35 -0.45 -22.09
C SER A 339 -1.02 -0.78 -22.69
N PRO A 340 -1.09 -1.23 -23.96
CA PRO A 340 -2.33 -1.74 -24.54
C PRO A 340 -2.86 -2.94 -23.74
N PRO A 341 -4.18 -3.04 -23.48
CA PRO A 341 -4.74 -4.00 -22.52
C PRO A 341 -4.52 -5.47 -22.91
N GLY A 342 -4.34 -5.76 -24.19
CA GLY A 342 -4.11 -7.11 -24.71
C GLY A 342 -2.64 -7.49 -24.89
N ILE A 343 -1.70 -6.73 -24.30
CA ILE A 343 -0.25 -6.97 -24.40
C ILE A 343 0.30 -7.33 -23.02
N ALA A 344 0.82 -8.55 -22.90
CA ALA A 344 1.57 -9.03 -21.74
C ALA A 344 3.03 -8.53 -21.79
N SER A 345 3.69 -8.44 -20.64
CA SER A 345 5.11 -8.07 -20.54
C SER A 345 5.79 -8.80 -19.39
N ALA A 346 7.06 -9.18 -19.59
CA ALA A 346 7.91 -9.81 -18.58
C ALA A 346 8.25 -8.91 -17.36
N THR A 347 7.78 -7.67 -17.39
CA THR A 347 8.01 -6.63 -16.39
C THR A 347 6.72 -6.12 -15.77
N ARG A 348 5.56 -6.70 -16.10
CA ARG A 348 4.25 -6.18 -15.69
C ARG A 348 3.39 -7.29 -15.10
N GLY A 349 2.96 -7.07 -13.87
CA GLY A 349 2.02 -7.86 -13.10
C GLY A 349 0.85 -7.00 -12.63
N PHE A 350 0.32 -7.32 -11.44
CA PHE A 350 -0.77 -6.57 -10.82
C PHE A 350 -0.91 -6.92 -9.34
N ARG A 351 -1.66 -6.08 -8.62
CA ARG A 351 -2.18 -6.37 -7.28
C ARG A 351 -3.68 -6.08 -7.24
N LEU A 352 -4.37 -6.58 -6.21
CA LEU A 352 -5.82 -6.44 -6.09
C LEU A 352 -6.23 -5.49 -4.97
N VAL A 353 -7.42 -4.91 -5.16
CA VAL A 353 -8.16 -4.18 -4.12
C VAL A 353 -9.56 -4.76 -3.95
N LEU A 354 -10.18 -4.41 -2.83
CA LEU A 354 -11.55 -4.73 -2.48
C LEU A 354 -12.19 -3.51 -1.77
N PRO A 355 -13.46 -3.17 -2.02
CA PRO A 355 -14.16 -2.16 -1.22
C PRO A 355 -14.12 -2.52 0.27
N ALA A 356 -13.98 -1.54 1.17
CA ALA A 356 -13.92 -1.80 2.62
C ALA A 356 -15.23 -2.32 3.25
N SER A 357 -16.29 -2.52 2.46
CA SER A 357 -17.71 -2.57 2.87
C SER A 357 -18.17 -1.24 3.48
N GLN A 358 -19.34 -0.75 3.04
CA GLN A 358 -20.08 0.34 3.71
C GLN A 358 -20.84 -0.19 4.92
#